data_AF-A0A165XTZ8-F1
#
_entry.id   AF-A0A165XTZ8-F1
#
_cell.length_a   1.000
_cell.length_b   1.000
_cell.length_c   1.000
_cell.angle_alpha   90.00
_cell.angle_beta   90.00
_cell.angle_gamma   90.00
#
_symmetry.space_group_name_H-M   'P 1'
#
loop_
_entity.id
_entity.type
_entity.pdbx_description
1 polymer ?
#
loop_
_entity_poly.entity_id
_entity_poly.type
_entity_poly.pdbx_seq_one_letter_code
_entity_poly.pdbx_strand_id
1 'polypeptide(L)'
;PSGCALLQYIRTSIDQSQFATTGGEYLESIFIHRSLFAAAPQVHRTCAKCFSELARSLEKRPWRADRDSDKEAATAFDHEALISPRW
;
A
#
# COMPACT_ATOMS: atom_id res chain seq x y z
N PRO A 1 -2.89 15.11 -0.91
CA PRO A 1 -2.87 13.63 -0.84
C PRO A 1 -2.02 13.04 -1.98
N SER A 2 -1.14 12.08 -1.67
CA SER A 2 -0.31 11.33 -2.62
C SER A 2 -0.97 9.99 -2.99
N GLY A 3 -0.70 9.46 -4.18
CA GLY A 3 -1.19 8.16 -4.65
C GLY A 3 -2.56 8.22 -5.35
N CYS A 4 -2.92 7.13 -6.01
CA CYS A 4 -4.24 6.97 -6.64
C CYS A 4 -5.36 6.76 -5.60
N ALA A 5 -6.62 6.82 -6.03
CA ALA A 5 -7.78 6.69 -5.15
C ALA A 5 -7.75 5.42 -4.27
N LEU A 6 -7.30 4.30 -4.83
CA LEU A 6 -7.12 3.05 -4.09
C LEU A 6 -6.12 3.18 -2.93
N LEU A 7 -4.93 3.74 -3.20
CA LEU A 7 -3.90 3.89 -2.15
C LEU A 7 -4.31 4.92 -1.10
N GLN A 8 -5.05 5.95 -1.49
CA GLN A 8 -5.63 6.91 -0.54
C GLN A 8 -6.64 6.23 0.38
N TYR A 9 -7.51 5.38 -0.16
CA TYR A 9 -8.45 4.59 0.62
C TYR A 9 -7.73 3.67 1.61
N ILE A 10 -6.76 2.87 1.14
CA ILE A 10 -5.97 1.95 1.97
C ILE A 10 -5.30 2.70 3.12
N ARG A 11 -4.66 3.84 2.83
CA ARG A 11 -4.03 4.69 3.85
C ARG A 11 -5.03 5.10 4.93
N THR A 12 -6.19 5.64 4.54
CA THR A 12 -7.22 6.05 5.50
C THR A 12 -7.70 4.88 6.34
N SER A 13 -7.92 3.71 5.74
CA SER A 13 -8.34 2.50 6.47
C SER A 13 -7.28 1.99 7.45
N ILE A 14 -5.99 2.06 7.09
CA ILE A 14 -4.89 1.69 8.00
C ILE A 14 -4.82 2.67 9.17
N ASP A 15 -4.87 3.98 8.88
CA ASP A 15 -4.84 5.05 9.89
C ASP A 15 -6.01 4.90 10.89
N GLN A 16 -7.17 4.45 10.41
CA GLN A 16 -8.36 4.16 11.23
C GLN A 16 -8.32 2.78 11.90
N SER A 17 -7.27 1.98 11.69
CA SER A 17 -7.17 0.59 12.16
C SER A 17 -8.33 -0.31 11.70
N GLN A 18 -8.93 -0.01 10.55
CA GLN A 18 -10.04 -0.75 9.94
C GLN A 18 -9.59 -1.64 8.77
N PHE A 19 -8.34 -1.50 8.32
CA PHE A 19 -7.81 -2.35 7.26
C PHE A 19 -7.53 -3.76 7.78
N ALA A 20 -8.15 -4.76 7.16
CA ALA A 20 -7.95 -6.16 7.49
C ALA A 20 -6.55 -6.62 7.07
N THR A 21 -5.94 -7.46 7.92
CA THR A 21 -4.51 -7.83 7.84
C THR A 21 -4.31 -9.35 7.80
N THR A 22 -5.37 -10.13 7.95
CA THR A 22 -5.34 -11.60 8.08
C THR A 22 -5.88 -12.35 6.85
N GLY A 23 -6.44 -11.66 5.86
CA GLY A 23 -7.04 -12.26 4.66
C GLY A 23 -6.27 -12.03 3.37
N GLY A 24 -5.09 -11.39 3.42
CA GLY A 24 -4.28 -11.09 2.24
C GLY A 24 -4.68 -9.81 1.50
N GLU A 25 -5.46 -8.94 2.15
CA GLU A 25 -6.01 -7.70 1.58
C GLU A 25 -4.91 -6.74 1.11
N TYR A 26 -3.75 -6.74 1.76
CA TYR A 26 -2.57 -5.99 1.31
C TYR A 26 -2.09 -6.47 -0.07
N LEU A 27 -2.02 -7.78 -0.27
CA LEU A 27 -1.56 -8.37 -1.54
C LEU A 27 -2.59 -8.15 -2.65
N GLU A 28 -3.87 -8.35 -2.34
CA GLU A 28 -4.96 -8.06 -3.27
C GLU A 28 -4.93 -6.59 -3.71
N SER A 29 -4.74 -5.67 -2.77
CA SER A 29 -4.60 -4.24 -3.04
C SER A 29 -3.44 -3.93 -3.99
N ILE A 30 -2.29 -4.60 -3.85
CA ILE A 30 -1.16 -4.46 -4.77
C ILE A 30 -1.54 -4.94 -6.17
N PHE A 31 -2.21 -6.07 -6.30
CA PHE A 31 -2.63 -6.59 -7.60
C PHE A 31 -3.69 -5.71 -8.28
N ILE A 32 -4.65 -5.17 -7.52
CA ILE A 32 -5.61 -4.19 -8.04
C ILE A 32 -4.86 -2.92 -8.47
N HIS A 33 -3.92 -2.41 -7.66
CA HIS A 33 -3.10 -1.25 -8.04
C HIS A 33 -2.37 -1.49 -9.36
N ARG A 34 -1.69 -2.63 -9.52
CA ARG A 34 -0.96 -2.98 -10.74
C ARG A 34 -1.88 -3.07 -11.96
N SER A 35 -3.08 -3.63 -11.78
CA SER A 35 -4.09 -3.73 -12.85
C SER A 35 -4.58 -2.35 -13.28
N LEU A 36 -4.87 -1.46 -12.33
CA LEU A 36 -5.25 -0.07 -12.60
C LEU A 36 -4.12 0.72 -13.25
N PHE A 37 -2.88 0.51 -12.78
CA PHE A 37 -1.70 1.13 -13.35
C PHE A 37 -1.54 0.75 -14.82
N ALA A 38 -1.64 -0.54 -15.16
CA ALA A 38 -1.53 -1.02 -16.53
C ALA A 38 -2.58 -0.40 -17.46
N ALA A 39 -3.78 -0.10 -16.94
CA ALA A 39 -4.85 0.54 -17.70
C ALA A 39 -4.64 2.06 -17.89
N ALA A 40 -4.04 2.76 -16.92
CA ALA A 40 -3.86 4.22 -16.97
C ALA A 40 -2.61 4.72 -16.21
N PRO A 41 -1.38 4.48 -16.69
CA PRO A 41 -0.15 4.82 -15.97
C PRO A 41 -0.05 6.28 -15.53
N GLN A 42 -0.59 7.20 -16.35
CA GLN A 42 -0.51 8.64 -16.12
C GLN A 42 -1.20 9.11 -14.83
N VAL A 43 -2.16 8.35 -14.28
CA VAL A 43 -2.84 8.73 -13.03
C VAL A 43 -2.11 8.23 -11.77
N HIS A 44 -1.00 7.51 -11.93
CA HIS A 44 -0.26 6.87 -10.83
C HIS A 44 1.10 7.52 -10.51
N ARG A 45 1.36 8.75 -11.03
CA ARG A 45 2.66 9.45 -10.89
C ARG A 45 3.15 9.67 -9.45
N THR A 46 2.24 9.64 -8.49
CA THR A 46 2.55 9.85 -7.05
C THR A 46 2.38 8.59 -6.21
N CYS A 47 2.08 7.44 -6.84
CA CYS A 47 1.87 6.16 -6.15
C CYS A 47 3.14 5.65 -5.49
N ALA A 48 4.31 5.81 -6.13
CA ALA A 48 5.59 5.44 -5.52
C ALA A 48 5.81 6.10 -4.15
N LYS A 49 5.57 7.42 -4.05
CA LYS A 49 5.65 8.15 -2.78
C LYS A 49 4.62 7.64 -1.76
N CYS A 50 3.39 7.38 -2.20
CA CYS A 50 2.34 6.89 -1.32
C CYS A 50 2.66 5.49 -0.77
N PHE A 51 3.23 4.60 -1.57
CA PHE A 51 3.71 3.30 -1.13
C PHE A 51 4.80 3.40 -0.07
N SER A 52 5.83 4.24 -0.26
CA SER A 52 6.85 4.47 0.78
C SER A 52 6.25 5.05 2.07
N GLU A 53 5.24 5.91 1.96
CA GLU A 53 4.54 6.46 3.12
C GLU A 53 3.73 5.37 3.87
N LEU A 54 3.09 4.47 3.13
CA LEU A 54 2.35 3.33 3.68
C LEU A 54 3.29 2.34 4.37
N ALA A 55 4.39 1.96 3.73
CA ALA A 55 5.41 1.07 4.31
C ALA A 55 5.91 1.60 5.66
N ARG A 56 6.35 2.86 5.67
CA ARG A 56 6.80 3.54 6.88
C ARG A 56 5.71 3.66 7.96
N SER A 57 4.43 3.73 7.57
CA SER A 57 3.32 3.75 8.53
C SER A 57 3.17 2.39 9.22
N LEU A 58 3.22 1.30 8.44
CA LEU A 58 3.14 -0.06 8.95
C LEU A 58 4.34 -0.41 9.85
N GLU A 59 5.56 -0.03 9.48
CA GLU A 59 6.77 -0.26 10.30
C GLU A 59 6.70 0.41 11.69
N LYS A 60 6.03 1.56 11.78
CA LYS A 60 5.90 2.34 13.02
C LYS A 60 4.69 1.93 13.85
N ARG A 61 3.83 1.08 13.31
CA ARG A 61 2.57 0.71 13.93
C ARG A 61 2.86 -0.21 15.12
N PRO A 62 2.21 0.00 16.28
CA PRO A 62 2.44 -0.86 17.43
C PRO A 62 2.01 -2.29 17.12
N TRP A 63 2.83 -3.25 17.57
CA TRP A 63 2.56 -4.67 17.40
C TRP A 63 1.21 -5.06 18.02
N ARG A 64 0.49 -5.94 17.33
CA ARG A 64 -0.76 -6.55 17.78
C ARG A 64 -0.90 -7.92 17.11
N ALA A 65 -1.50 -8.89 17.78
CA ALA A 65 -1.60 -10.27 17.29
C ALA A 65 -2.36 -10.41 15.96
N ASP A 66 -3.30 -9.50 15.66
CA ASP A 66 -4.04 -9.45 14.40
C ASP A 66 -3.25 -8.77 13.26
N ARG A 67 -2.09 -8.17 13.54
CA ARG A 67 -1.28 -7.35 12.60
C ARG A 67 0.05 -7.99 12.22
N ASP A 68 0.14 -9.31 12.33
CA ASP A 68 1.42 -10.01 12.11
C ASP A 68 1.97 -9.76 10.68
N SER A 69 1.06 -9.64 9.70
CA SER A 69 1.35 -9.35 8.30
C SER A 69 1.85 -7.92 7.99
N ASP A 70 1.88 -7.00 8.97
CA ASP A 70 2.26 -5.60 8.73
C ASP A 70 3.70 -5.48 8.21
N LYS A 71 4.61 -6.36 8.64
CA LYS A 71 6.03 -6.34 8.24
C LYS A 71 6.22 -6.79 6.79
N GLU A 72 5.54 -7.86 6.40
CA GLU A 72 5.52 -8.38 5.04
C GLU A 72 4.87 -7.35 4.10
N ALA A 73 3.78 -6.74 4.54
CA ALA A 73 3.10 -5.67 3.80
C ALA A 73 3.97 -4.43 3.64
N ALA A 74 4.69 -4.01 4.68
CA ALA A 74 5.65 -2.90 4.59
C ALA A 74 6.73 -3.17 3.53
N THR A 75 7.32 -4.37 3.57
CA THR A 75 8.32 -4.81 2.59
C THR A 75 7.76 -4.83 1.17
N ALA A 76 6.53 -5.33 1.00
CA ALA A 76 5.87 -5.37 -0.30
C ALA A 76 5.56 -3.97 -0.85
N PHE A 77 5.10 -3.05 0.00
CA PHE A 77 4.86 -1.66 -0.39
C PHE A 77 6.16 -0.93 -0.76
N ASP A 78 7.24 -1.12 0.00
CA ASP A 78 8.53 -0.54 -0.39
C ASP A 78 9.02 -1.10 -1.73
N HIS A 79 8.84 -2.39 -1.99
CA HIS A 79 9.14 -2.98 -3.29
C HIS A 79 8.29 -2.32 -4.41
N GLU A 80 6.99 -2.13 -4.20
CA GLU A 80 6.13 -1.42 -5.16
C GLU A 80 6.60 0.02 -5.40
N ALA A 81 7.05 0.73 -4.36
CA ALA A 81 7.58 2.08 -4.47
C ALA A 81 8.85 2.15 -5.33
N LEU A 82 9.70 1.12 -5.28
CA LEU A 82 10.93 1.05 -6.05
C LEU A 82 10.70 0.73 -7.53
N ILE A 83 9.72 -0.13 -7.82
CA ILE A 83 9.42 -0.51 -9.21
C ILE A 83 8.53 0.52 -9.91
N SER A 84 7.57 1.14 -9.20
CA SER A 84 6.56 2.05 -9.76
C SER A 84 7.08 3.24 -10.59
N PRO A 85 8.27 3.84 -10.32
CA PRO A 85 8.85 4.89 -11.18
C PRO A 85 9.36 4.38 -12.53
N ARG A 86 9.51 3.05 -12.70
CA ARG A 86 10.06 2.41 -13.90
C ARG A 86 8.98 1.82 -14.81
N TRP A 87 7.71 1.94 -14.44
CA TRP A 87 6.55 1.55 -15.24
C TRP A 87 5.88 2.76 -15.89
#